data_AF-A0A433JQ97-F1
#
_entry.id   AF-A0A433JQ97-F1
#
_cell.length_a   1.000
_cell.length_b   1.000
_cell.length_c   1.000
_cell.angle_alpha   90.00
_cell.angle_beta   90.00
_cell.angle_gamma   90.00
#
_symmetry.space_group_name_H-M   'P 1'
#
loop_
_entity.id
_entity.type
_entity.pdbx_description
1 polymer ?
#
loop_
_entity_poly.entity_id
_entity_poly.type
_entity_poly.pdbx_seq_one_letter_code
_entity_poly.pdbx_strand_id
1 'polypeptide(L)'
;MSQPEGFERRGIGRERIDPEDLERTAIEHDRDLAWGLYDAQPQHPQIPRLTQSVLAREPRFTGMIILLALHRQACGEIDEARRLLHELVGRRDRQYPGAIRKLRDLESSQSKYAESLRLGRIVLGEDPEADWMDRMEVASASAYVVDPETSWRLLDEAVEFCARTDPDRYAGALGQRATRFLITGAPPQRFLTAAEEAVRADPTEPIIATALAYAYLFDYRPYEAADILGRVLREDPTDEVAQGGMIMARAFIDPLEGTEYTLDDIRGMGMGEVAWRLLRDSLFETGMDEALLALDAVLPDDLSRSLRPALDREEARASGGDGRLLAWHDGQQPGTGHLWGTGEPFRLLTGDEVRTMDEAIEADPEAWTQWDADGEYYTQLFTDDAGGYFIEGTAGRLYRRRPDQDDVEIAPSLTDWLWDRVVAFGGGDPRPGRTTPTS
;
A
#
# COMPACT_ATOMS: atom_id res chain seq x y z
N MET A 1 -60.58 -61.23 47.84
CA MET A 1 -59.94 -61.51 46.53
C MET A 1 -59.99 -60.23 45.71
N SER A 2 -58.91 -59.98 44.97
CA SER A 2 -58.68 -58.92 43.99
C SER A 2 -57.84 -57.74 44.47
N GLN A 3 -56.66 -57.71 43.86
CA GLN A 3 -55.50 -56.85 44.05
C GLN A 3 -55.70 -55.45 43.45
N PRO A 4 -54.97 -54.43 43.92
CA PRO A 4 -54.86 -53.16 43.23
C PRO A 4 -53.79 -53.21 42.12
N GLU A 5 -54.16 -52.49 41.07
CA GLU A 5 -53.45 -52.00 39.89
C GLU A 5 -51.91 -52.09 39.86
N GLY A 6 -51.42 -52.69 38.77
CA GLY A 6 -50.02 -52.78 38.42
C GLY A 6 -49.43 -51.44 38.00
N PHE A 7 -48.32 -51.09 38.64
CA PHE A 7 -47.41 -50.03 38.25
C PHE A 7 -46.73 -50.42 36.92
N GLU A 8 -47.14 -49.82 35.80
CA GLU A 8 -46.37 -49.88 34.55
C GLU A 8 -45.03 -49.17 34.75
N ARG A 9 -43.96 -49.96 34.92
CA ARG A 9 -42.60 -49.47 34.71
C ARG A 9 -42.43 -49.13 33.23
N ARG A 10 -42.60 -47.85 32.87
CA ARG A 10 -42.01 -47.31 31.64
C ARG A 10 -40.50 -47.47 31.76
N GLY A 11 -39.96 -48.44 31.02
CA GLY A 11 -38.53 -48.54 30.79
C GLY A 11 -38.05 -47.27 30.12
N ILE A 12 -37.29 -46.45 30.84
CA ILE A 12 -36.48 -45.40 30.24
C ILE A 12 -35.40 -46.14 29.45
N GLY A 13 -35.61 -46.26 28.14
CA GLY A 13 -34.57 -46.70 27.23
C GLY A 13 -33.42 -45.71 27.34
N ARG A 14 -32.29 -46.14 27.92
CA ARG A 14 -31.00 -45.49 27.68
C ARG A 14 -30.72 -45.67 26.19
N GLU A 15 -31.00 -44.65 25.39
CA GLU A 15 -30.42 -44.52 24.04
C GLU A 15 -28.92 -44.73 24.19
N ARG A 16 -28.45 -45.83 23.60
CA ARG A 16 -27.06 -46.22 23.64
C ARG A 16 -26.37 -45.32 22.62
N ILE A 17 -25.84 -44.18 23.07
CA ILE A 17 -25.10 -43.26 22.21
C ILE A 17 -23.98 -44.06 21.55
N ASP A 18 -23.95 -44.05 20.22
CA ASP A 18 -22.94 -44.74 19.43
C ASP A 18 -21.57 -44.09 19.70
N PRO A 19 -20.53 -44.85 20.09
CA PRO A 19 -19.17 -44.34 20.18
C PRO A 19 -18.69 -43.60 18.93
N GLU A 20 -19.15 -44.01 17.73
CA GLU A 20 -18.83 -43.33 16.47
C GLU A 20 -19.49 -41.93 16.39
N ASP A 21 -20.68 -41.77 16.93
CA ASP A 21 -21.37 -40.47 17.00
C ASP A 21 -20.68 -39.54 18.00
N LEU A 22 -20.19 -40.06 19.13
CA LEU A 22 -19.42 -39.28 20.11
C LEU A 22 -18.08 -38.80 19.53
N GLU A 23 -17.39 -39.66 18.76
CA GLU A 23 -16.13 -39.30 18.11
C GLU A 23 -16.34 -38.23 17.02
N ARG A 24 -17.40 -38.39 16.20
CA ARG A 24 -17.76 -37.39 15.19
C ARG A 24 -18.10 -36.03 15.84
N THR A 25 -18.91 -36.02 16.89
CA THR A 25 -19.24 -34.78 17.61
C THR A 25 -18.01 -34.13 18.25
N ALA A 26 -17.06 -34.91 18.76
CA ALA A 26 -15.81 -34.38 19.29
C ALA A 26 -14.94 -33.75 18.19
N ILE A 27 -14.84 -34.39 17.01
CA ILE A 27 -14.12 -33.83 15.85
C ILE A 27 -14.77 -32.53 15.38
N GLU A 28 -16.10 -32.49 15.27
CA GLU A 28 -16.85 -31.29 14.89
C GLU A 28 -16.64 -30.15 15.90
N HIS A 29 -16.70 -30.46 17.20
CA HIS A 29 -16.46 -29.48 18.26
C HIS A 29 -15.05 -28.88 18.19
N ASP A 30 -14.01 -29.72 18.10
CA ASP A 30 -12.62 -29.26 18.01
C ASP A 30 -12.39 -28.43 16.73
N ARG A 31 -12.98 -28.85 15.60
CA ARG A 31 -12.93 -28.14 14.31
C ARG A 31 -13.57 -26.76 14.40
N ASP A 32 -14.80 -26.69 14.90
CA ASP A 32 -15.57 -25.45 14.93
C ASP A 32 -14.97 -24.46 15.95
N LEU A 33 -14.47 -24.97 17.07
CA LEU A 33 -13.72 -24.15 18.03
C LEU A 33 -12.41 -23.63 17.43
N ALA A 34 -11.68 -24.44 16.65
CA ALA A 34 -10.45 -24.01 16.01
C ALA A 34 -10.70 -22.89 14.99
N TRP A 35 -11.74 -23.01 14.16
CA TRP A 35 -12.14 -21.94 13.23
C TRP A 35 -12.61 -20.69 13.96
N GLY A 36 -13.49 -20.84 14.97
CA GLY A 36 -13.95 -19.70 15.76
C GLY A 36 -12.82 -18.97 16.48
N LEU A 37 -11.79 -19.71 16.94
CA LEU A 37 -10.58 -19.10 17.49
C LEU A 37 -9.75 -18.39 16.44
N TYR A 38 -9.62 -18.94 15.23
CA TYR A 38 -8.90 -18.28 14.16
C TYR A 38 -9.59 -16.98 13.73
N ASP A 39 -10.91 -16.98 13.60
CA ASP A 39 -11.68 -15.80 13.23
C ASP A 39 -11.54 -14.68 14.28
N ALA A 40 -11.46 -15.03 15.57
CA ALA A 40 -11.30 -14.08 16.65
C ALA A 40 -9.85 -13.66 16.91
N GLN A 41 -8.91 -14.60 16.83
CA GLN A 41 -7.49 -14.41 17.11
C GLN A 41 -6.65 -15.44 16.33
N PRO A 42 -6.23 -15.13 15.08
CA PRO A 42 -5.51 -16.06 14.19
C PRO A 42 -4.25 -16.69 14.79
N GLN A 43 -3.59 -16.00 15.73
CA GLN A 43 -2.36 -16.42 16.39
C GLN A 43 -2.60 -17.23 17.68
N HIS A 44 -3.85 -17.56 18.01
CA HIS A 44 -4.17 -18.19 19.29
C HIS A 44 -3.51 -19.59 19.44
N PRO A 45 -2.79 -19.87 20.56
CA PRO A 45 -1.96 -21.07 20.69
C PRO A 45 -2.74 -22.39 20.80
N GLN A 46 -4.07 -22.34 20.98
CA GLN A 46 -4.91 -23.56 20.96
C GLN A 46 -5.23 -24.04 19.54
N ILE A 47 -5.16 -23.18 18.52
CA ILE A 47 -5.43 -23.56 17.13
C ILE A 47 -4.57 -24.74 16.68
N PRO A 48 -3.24 -24.76 16.86
CA PRO A 48 -2.42 -25.91 16.48
C PRO A 48 -2.75 -27.17 17.28
N ARG A 49 -3.18 -27.05 18.55
CA ARG A 49 -3.56 -28.20 19.38
C ARG A 49 -4.87 -28.84 18.90
N LEU A 50 -5.88 -28.01 18.62
CA LEU A 50 -7.19 -28.47 18.14
C LEU A 50 -7.09 -29.04 16.72
N THR A 51 -6.36 -28.38 15.82
CA THR A 51 -6.12 -28.91 14.47
C THR A 51 -5.36 -30.23 14.52
N GLN A 52 -4.30 -30.37 15.34
CA GLN A 52 -3.60 -31.65 15.52
C GLN A 52 -4.47 -32.73 16.15
N SER A 53 -5.33 -32.37 17.11
CA SER A 53 -6.35 -33.25 17.69
C SER A 53 -7.22 -33.84 16.57
N VAL A 54 -7.81 -32.98 15.72
CA VAL A 54 -8.64 -33.44 14.60
C VAL A 54 -7.82 -34.27 13.60
N LEU A 55 -6.63 -33.81 13.20
CA LEU A 55 -5.78 -34.50 12.23
C LEU A 55 -5.23 -35.84 12.73
N ALA A 56 -5.10 -36.05 14.03
CA ALA A 56 -4.74 -37.35 14.59
C ALA A 56 -5.84 -38.41 14.38
N ARG A 57 -7.11 -37.97 14.35
CA ARG A 57 -8.29 -38.84 14.12
C ARG A 57 -8.63 -38.92 12.63
N GLU A 58 -8.51 -37.80 11.92
CA GLU A 58 -8.74 -37.68 10.47
C GLU A 58 -7.55 -37.01 9.74
N PRO A 59 -6.47 -37.76 9.44
CA PRO A 59 -5.23 -37.18 8.86
C PRO A 59 -5.40 -36.52 7.49
N ARG A 60 -6.49 -36.83 6.80
CA ARG A 60 -6.82 -36.28 5.47
C ARG A 60 -7.82 -35.13 5.53
N PHE A 61 -8.13 -34.60 6.72
CA PHE A 61 -9.06 -33.49 6.85
C PHE A 61 -8.43 -32.18 6.36
N THR A 62 -8.52 -31.94 5.05
CA THR A 62 -7.88 -30.82 4.35
C THR A 62 -8.20 -29.46 4.98
N GLY A 63 -9.43 -29.24 5.45
CA GLY A 63 -9.81 -28.00 6.13
C GLY A 63 -8.94 -27.69 7.36
N MET A 64 -8.52 -28.70 8.12
CA MET A 64 -7.65 -28.50 9.29
C MET A 64 -6.18 -28.29 8.92
N ILE A 65 -5.73 -28.85 7.79
CA ILE A 65 -4.38 -28.57 7.26
C ILE A 65 -4.31 -27.14 6.74
N ILE A 66 -5.36 -26.67 6.04
CA ILE A 66 -5.48 -25.28 5.60
C ILE A 66 -5.49 -24.34 6.82
N LEU A 67 -6.33 -24.62 7.82
CA LEU A 67 -6.39 -23.81 9.04
C LEU A 67 -5.04 -23.74 9.75
N LEU A 68 -4.32 -24.87 9.85
CA LEU A 68 -2.98 -24.88 10.42
C LEU A 68 -2.01 -24.02 9.59
N ALA A 69 -2.05 -24.10 8.26
CA ALA A 69 -1.21 -23.26 7.40
C ALA A 69 -1.51 -21.76 7.57
N LEU A 70 -2.80 -21.38 7.64
CA LEU A 70 -3.23 -20.01 7.88
C LEU A 70 -2.77 -19.49 9.26
N HIS A 71 -2.89 -20.30 10.31
CA HIS A 71 -2.35 -19.97 11.63
C HIS A 71 -0.83 -19.75 11.59
N ARG A 72 -0.09 -20.64 10.92
CA ARG A 72 1.37 -20.53 10.76
C ARG A 72 1.75 -19.24 10.03
N GLN A 73 1.03 -18.90 8.96
CA GLN A 73 1.20 -17.62 8.28
C GLN A 73 0.95 -16.44 9.22
N ALA A 74 -0.14 -16.47 10.00
CA ALA A 74 -0.47 -15.40 10.95
C ALA A 74 0.58 -15.23 12.06
N CYS A 75 1.30 -16.30 12.42
CA CYS A 75 2.42 -16.26 13.36
C CYS A 75 3.76 -15.88 12.71
N GLY A 76 3.81 -15.60 11.40
CA GLY A 76 5.04 -15.31 10.66
C GLY A 76 5.88 -16.55 10.30
N GLU A 77 5.36 -17.76 10.52
CA GLU A 77 6.00 -19.04 10.18
C GLU A 77 5.73 -19.40 8.71
N ILE A 78 6.15 -18.53 7.79
CA ILE A 78 5.80 -18.57 6.36
C ILE A 78 6.27 -19.86 5.68
N ASP A 79 7.48 -20.33 5.97
CA ASP A 79 8.03 -21.54 5.34
C ASP A 79 7.25 -22.79 5.71
N GLU A 80 6.77 -22.86 6.96
CA GLU A 80 5.95 -23.97 7.43
C GLU A 80 4.55 -23.92 6.81
N ALA A 81 3.94 -22.73 6.72
CA ALA A 81 2.69 -22.53 6.01
C ALA A 81 2.80 -22.98 4.55
N ARG A 82 3.87 -22.56 3.86
CA ARG A 82 4.16 -22.94 2.47
C ARG A 82 4.33 -24.45 2.33
N ARG A 83 5.08 -25.09 3.23
CA ARG A 83 5.29 -26.54 3.23
C ARG A 83 3.97 -27.30 3.32
N LEU A 84 3.08 -26.90 4.24
CA LEU A 84 1.77 -27.51 4.41
C LEU A 84 0.89 -27.36 3.16
N LEU A 85 0.88 -26.18 2.54
CA LEU A 85 0.11 -25.93 1.32
C LEU A 85 0.66 -26.70 0.12
N HIS A 86 1.98 -26.79 -0.05
CA HIS A 86 2.58 -27.64 -1.08
C HIS A 86 2.22 -29.12 -0.92
N GLU A 87 2.20 -29.62 0.31
CA GLU A 87 1.77 -31.00 0.59
C GLU A 87 0.33 -31.23 0.10
N LEU A 88 -0.58 -30.29 0.39
CA LEU A 88 -1.97 -30.35 -0.09
C LEU A 88 -2.06 -30.30 -1.61
N VAL A 89 -1.34 -29.39 -2.25
CA VAL A 89 -1.27 -29.29 -3.73
C VAL A 89 -0.76 -30.61 -4.34
N GLY A 90 0.22 -31.26 -3.70
CA GLY A 90 0.77 -32.54 -4.15
C GLY A 90 -0.22 -33.71 -4.11
N ARG A 91 -1.29 -33.64 -3.30
CA ARG A 91 -2.30 -34.72 -3.17
C ARG A 91 -3.21 -34.83 -4.39
N ARG A 92 -3.40 -33.75 -5.16
CA ARG A 92 -4.25 -33.72 -6.37
C ARG A 92 -5.65 -34.29 -6.14
N ASP A 93 -6.23 -34.07 -4.96
CA ASP A 93 -7.60 -34.49 -4.63
C ASP A 93 -8.63 -33.40 -4.98
N ARG A 94 -9.90 -33.60 -4.59
CA ARG A 94 -10.99 -32.65 -4.84
C ARG A 94 -10.77 -31.24 -4.25
N GLN A 95 -9.83 -31.06 -3.33
CA GLN A 95 -9.50 -29.78 -2.71
C GLN A 95 -8.31 -29.10 -3.39
N TYR A 96 -7.75 -29.72 -4.44
CA TYR A 96 -6.59 -29.23 -5.17
C TYR A 96 -6.73 -27.76 -5.62
N PRO A 97 -7.84 -27.31 -6.25
CA PRO A 97 -8.00 -25.90 -6.61
C PRO A 97 -7.95 -24.96 -5.40
N GLY A 98 -8.63 -25.31 -4.31
CA GLY A 98 -8.61 -24.53 -3.06
C GLY A 98 -7.23 -24.43 -2.43
N ALA A 99 -6.45 -25.51 -2.46
CA ALA A 99 -5.08 -25.51 -1.98
C ALA A 99 -4.15 -24.62 -2.83
N ILE A 100 -4.30 -24.64 -4.16
CA ILE A 100 -3.54 -23.74 -5.04
C ILE A 100 -3.89 -22.28 -4.77
N ARG A 101 -5.18 -21.94 -4.60
CA ARG A 101 -5.60 -20.57 -4.24
C ARG A 101 -4.91 -20.09 -2.96
N LYS A 102 -4.94 -20.89 -1.90
CA LYS A 102 -4.26 -20.53 -0.65
C LYS A 102 -2.75 -20.38 -0.80
N LEU A 103 -2.12 -21.23 -1.61
CA LEU A 103 -0.70 -21.08 -1.90
C LEU A 103 -0.42 -19.81 -2.72
N ARG A 104 -1.22 -19.51 -3.75
CA ARG A 104 -1.15 -18.26 -4.53
C ARG A 104 -1.23 -17.05 -3.61
N ASP A 105 -2.24 -17.02 -2.73
CA ASP A 105 -2.47 -15.90 -1.81
C ASP A 105 -1.29 -15.73 -0.84
N LEU A 106 -0.72 -16.85 -0.34
CA LEU A 106 0.49 -16.84 0.48
C LEU A 106 1.68 -16.23 -0.29
N GLU A 107 1.96 -16.69 -1.51
CA GLU A 107 3.08 -16.16 -2.29
C GLU A 107 2.89 -14.69 -2.66
N SER A 108 1.65 -14.27 -2.95
CA SER A 108 1.29 -12.87 -3.16
C SER A 108 1.60 -12.01 -1.93
N SER A 109 1.21 -12.47 -0.73
CA SER A 109 1.49 -11.78 0.54
C SER A 109 2.98 -11.71 0.90
N GLN A 110 3.81 -12.48 0.21
CA GLN A 110 5.27 -12.49 0.37
C GLN A 110 5.98 -11.82 -0.82
N SER A 111 5.24 -11.05 -1.61
CA SER A 111 5.72 -10.36 -2.82
C SER A 111 6.37 -11.27 -3.86
N LYS A 112 6.08 -12.58 -3.80
CA LYS A 112 6.53 -13.58 -4.79
C LYS A 112 5.55 -13.63 -5.96
N TYR A 113 5.37 -12.47 -6.61
CA TYR A 113 4.34 -12.26 -7.62
C TYR A 113 4.47 -13.17 -8.84
N ALA A 114 5.70 -13.56 -9.23
CA ALA A 114 5.92 -14.50 -10.34
C ALA A 114 5.32 -15.88 -10.03
N GLU A 115 5.50 -16.36 -8.81
CA GLU A 115 4.95 -17.64 -8.37
C GLU A 115 3.44 -17.55 -8.15
N SER A 116 2.97 -16.46 -7.53
CA SER A 116 1.53 -16.15 -7.42
C SER A 116 0.85 -16.16 -8.80
N LEU A 117 1.43 -15.48 -9.79
CA LEU A 117 0.90 -15.44 -11.15
C LEU A 117 0.87 -16.84 -11.79
N ARG A 118 1.93 -17.63 -11.61
CA ARG A 118 1.98 -19.02 -12.10
C ARG A 118 0.87 -19.86 -11.49
N LEU A 119 0.69 -19.80 -10.16
CA LEU A 119 -0.33 -20.54 -9.43
C LEU A 119 -1.74 -20.08 -9.80
N GLY A 120 -1.98 -18.77 -9.92
CA GLY A 120 -3.27 -18.22 -10.36
C GLY A 120 -3.66 -18.70 -11.76
N ARG A 121 -2.71 -18.74 -12.70
CA ARG A 121 -2.95 -19.33 -14.04
C ARG A 121 -3.29 -20.81 -13.99
N ILE A 122 -2.71 -21.56 -13.05
CA ILE A 122 -3.08 -22.96 -12.83
C ILE A 122 -4.51 -23.07 -12.31
N VAL A 123 -4.94 -22.23 -11.35
CA VAL A 123 -6.33 -22.20 -10.87
C VAL A 123 -7.30 -21.97 -12.03
N LEU A 124 -7.06 -20.94 -12.86
CA LEU A 124 -7.93 -20.63 -14.00
C LEU A 124 -8.00 -21.75 -15.06
N GLY A 125 -6.97 -22.60 -15.14
CA GLY A 125 -6.92 -23.72 -16.09
C GLY A 125 -7.47 -25.05 -15.56
N GLU A 126 -7.36 -25.29 -14.26
CA GLU A 126 -7.73 -26.56 -13.61
C GLU A 126 -9.10 -26.52 -12.94
N ASP A 127 -9.62 -25.33 -12.61
CA ASP A 127 -10.90 -25.16 -11.92
C ASP A 127 -11.98 -24.58 -12.84
N PRO A 128 -12.97 -25.38 -13.28
CA PRO A 128 -14.11 -24.89 -14.04
C PRO A 128 -14.98 -23.88 -13.28
N GLU A 129 -14.90 -23.85 -11.95
CA GLU A 129 -15.63 -22.92 -11.08
C GLU A 129 -14.80 -21.67 -10.73
N ALA A 130 -13.62 -21.48 -11.37
CA ALA A 130 -12.83 -20.27 -11.18
C ALA A 130 -13.64 -19.00 -11.51
N ASP A 131 -13.68 -18.09 -10.54
CA ASP A 131 -14.57 -16.94 -10.56
C ASP A 131 -13.87 -15.65 -11.03
N TRP A 132 -14.57 -14.53 -10.91
CA TRP A 132 -14.02 -13.21 -11.24
C TRP A 132 -12.90 -12.78 -10.27
N MET A 133 -12.91 -13.23 -9.01
CA MET A 133 -11.85 -12.93 -8.05
C MET A 133 -10.56 -13.66 -8.43
N ASP A 134 -10.63 -14.93 -8.83
CA ASP A 134 -9.46 -15.67 -9.32
C ASP A 134 -8.81 -14.98 -10.53
N ARG A 135 -9.63 -14.37 -11.40
CA ARG A 135 -9.15 -13.57 -12.54
C ARG A 135 -8.49 -12.26 -12.07
N MET A 136 -9.08 -11.59 -11.08
CA MET A 136 -8.49 -10.38 -10.51
C MET A 136 -7.15 -10.64 -9.82
N GLU A 137 -6.97 -11.78 -9.14
CA GLU A 137 -5.68 -12.15 -8.55
C GLU A 137 -4.59 -12.34 -9.61
N VAL A 138 -4.93 -13.00 -10.73
CA VAL A 138 -4.02 -13.12 -11.88
C VAL A 138 -3.71 -11.75 -12.49
N ALA A 139 -4.71 -10.88 -12.59
CA ALA A 139 -4.54 -9.53 -13.10
C ALA A 139 -3.57 -8.71 -12.24
N SER A 140 -3.82 -8.65 -10.92
CA SER A 140 -2.95 -7.97 -9.95
C SER A 140 -1.50 -8.43 -10.01
N ALA A 141 -1.27 -9.75 -9.96
CA ALA A 141 0.09 -10.29 -10.02
C ALA A 141 0.79 -9.96 -11.36
N SER A 142 0.03 -9.77 -12.44
CA SER A 142 0.59 -9.40 -13.75
C SER A 142 1.22 -8.00 -13.76
N ALA A 143 0.80 -7.09 -12.88
CA ALA A 143 1.37 -5.74 -12.81
C ALA A 143 2.87 -5.76 -12.48
N TYR A 144 3.28 -6.72 -11.64
CA TYR A 144 4.65 -6.83 -11.14
C TYR A 144 5.52 -7.82 -11.93
N VAL A 145 4.93 -8.62 -12.82
CA VAL A 145 5.63 -9.70 -13.53
C VAL A 145 5.64 -9.47 -15.03
N VAL A 146 4.59 -8.87 -15.58
CA VAL A 146 4.43 -8.63 -17.01
C VAL A 146 4.57 -7.13 -17.26
N ASP A 147 3.50 -6.37 -17.00
CA ASP A 147 3.46 -4.92 -17.08
C ASP A 147 2.14 -4.41 -16.47
N PRO A 148 2.09 -3.14 -16.02
CA PRO A 148 0.89 -2.55 -15.44
C PRO A 148 -0.30 -2.47 -16.41
N GLU A 149 -0.08 -2.20 -17.70
CA GLU A 149 -1.17 -2.02 -18.69
C GLU A 149 -1.93 -3.33 -18.91
N THR A 150 -1.20 -4.45 -19.00
CA THR A 150 -1.75 -5.80 -19.06
C THR A 150 -2.56 -6.13 -17.81
N SER A 151 -2.06 -5.79 -16.62
CA SER A 151 -2.80 -5.94 -15.38
C SER A 151 -4.12 -5.19 -15.44
N TRP A 152 -4.09 -3.90 -15.79
CA TRP A 152 -5.28 -3.07 -15.74
C TRP A 152 -6.36 -3.52 -16.72
N ARG A 153 -5.97 -3.94 -17.94
CA ARG A 153 -6.90 -4.55 -18.89
C ARG A 153 -7.53 -5.84 -18.33
N LEU A 154 -6.74 -6.71 -17.70
CA LEU A 154 -7.25 -7.95 -17.12
C LEU A 154 -8.21 -7.70 -15.94
N LEU A 155 -8.02 -6.61 -15.19
CA LEU A 155 -8.94 -6.19 -14.13
C LEU A 155 -10.30 -5.76 -14.72
N ASP A 156 -10.29 -4.98 -15.81
CA ASP A 156 -11.51 -4.61 -16.52
C ASP A 156 -12.24 -5.87 -17.05
N GLU A 157 -11.52 -6.80 -17.66
CA GLU A 157 -12.08 -8.07 -18.14
C GLU A 157 -12.68 -8.94 -17.02
N ALA A 158 -12.09 -8.91 -15.82
CA ALA A 158 -12.62 -9.63 -14.65
C ALA A 158 -13.94 -9.03 -14.15
N VAL A 159 -14.06 -7.69 -14.14
CA VAL A 159 -15.32 -7.00 -13.83
C VAL A 159 -16.40 -7.34 -14.85
N GLU A 160 -16.07 -7.31 -16.15
CA GLU A 160 -17.00 -7.70 -17.20
C GLU A 160 -17.43 -9.17 -17.09
N PHE A 161 -16.51 -10.06 -16.67
CA PHE A 161 -16.83 -11.45 -16.39
C PHE A 161 -17.82 -11.56 -15.22
N CYS A 162 -17.56 -10.87 -14.11
CA CYS A 162 -18.47 -10.81 -12.95
C CYS A 162 -19.87 -10.36 -13.38
N ALA A 163 -19.98 -9.29 -14.18
CA ALA A 163 -21.26 -8.77 -14.66
C ALA A 163 -22.10 -9.83 -15.39
N ARG A 164 -21.44 -10.78 -16.09
CA ARG A 164 -22.11 -11.85 -16.84
C ARG A 164 -22.42 -13.08 -16.00
N THR A 165 -21.56 -13.44 -15.06
CA THR A 165 -21.63 -14.73 -14.35
C THR A 165 -22.16 -14.63 -12.92
N ASP A 166 -22.00 -13.47 -12.29
CA ASP A 166 -22.38 -13.21 -10.89
C ASP A 166 -22.75 -11.71 -10.72
N PRO A 167 -23.91 -11.28 -11.27
CA PRO A 167 -24.30 -9.88 -11.27
C PRO A 167 -24.58 -9.32 -9.87
N ASP A 168 -24.92 -10.18 -8.89
CA ASP A 168 -25.14 -9.77 -7.50
C ASP A 168 -23.84 -9.29 -6.83
N ARG A 169 -22.68 -9.73 -7.33
CA ARG A 169 -21.35 -9.29 -6.87
C ARG A 169 -20.77 -8.15 -7.70
N TYR A 170 -21.47 -7.64 -8.71
CA TYR A 170 -20.93 -6.65 -9.64
C TYR A 170 -20.45 -5.37 -8.96
N ALA A 171 -21.20 -4.84 -7.99
CA ALA A 171 -20.78 -3.66 -7.21
C ALA A 171 -19.47 -3.93 -6.46
N GLY A 172 -19.34 -5.11 -5.84
CA GLY A 172 -18.11 -5.55 -5.20
C GLY A 172 -16.94 -5.67 -6.17
N ALA A 173 -17.17 -6.19 -7.39
CA ALA A 173 -16.15 -6.28 -8.42
C ALA A 173 -15.65 -4.90 -8.87
N LEU A 174 -16.54 -3.91 -9.00
CA LEU A 174 -16.13 -2.52 -9.31
C LEU A 174 -15.22 -1.95 -8.21
N GLY A 175 -15.57 -2.13 -6.94
CA GLY A 175 -14.75 -1.69 -5.82
C GLY A 175 -13.38 -2.39 -5.78
N GLN A 176 -13.37 -3.69 -6.03
CA GLN A 176 -12.15 -4.50 -6.11
C GLN A 176 -11.24 -4.11 -7.28
N ARG A 177 -11.80 -3.66 -8.41
CA ARG A 177 -11.03 -3.08 -9.52
C ARG A 177 -10.41 -1.75 -9.13
N ALA A 178 -11.19 -0.82 -8.55
CA ALA A 178 -10.68 0.49 -8.14
C ALA A 178 -9.54 0.34 -7.10
N THR A 179 -9.73 -0.53 -6.11
CA THR A 179 -8.69 -0.89 -5.13
C THR A 179 -7.43 -1.42 -5.82
N ARG A 180 -7.58 -2.34 -6.78
CA ARG A 180 -6.43 -2.92 -7.48
C ARG A 180 -5.73 -1.92 -8.41
N PHE A 181 -6.44 -0.96 -9.00
CA PHE A 181 -5.82 0.15 -9.72
C PHE A 181 -4.93 0.98 -8.81
N LEU A 182 -5.38 1.26 -7.59
CA LEU A 182 -4.59 2.02 -6.61
C LEU A 182 -3.29 1.28 -6.22
N ILE A 183 -3.39 0.00 -5.83
CA ILE A 183 -2.21 -0.79 -5.38
C ILE A 183 -1.22 -1.12 -6.51
N THR A 184 -1.71 -1.19 -7.76
CA THR A 184 -0.86 -1.46 -8.93
C THR A 184 -0.33 -0.19 -9.60
N GLY A 185 -0.58 0.98 -9.00
CA GLY A 185 -0.03 2.25 -9.46
C GLY A 185 -0.68 2.78 -10.75
N ALA A 186 -1.97 2.55 -10.95
CA ALA A 186 -2.70 3.13 -12.08
C ALA A 186 -2.65 4.67 -12.04
N PRO A 187 -2.57 5.34 -13.22
CA PRO A 187 -2.66 6.78 -13.30
C PRO A 187 -3.96 7.30 -12.66
N PRO A 188 -3.93 8.51 -12.05
CA PRO A 188 -5.09 9.10 -11.37
C PRO A 188 -6.34 9.10 -12.23
N GLN A 189 -6.24 9.41 -13.53
CA GLN A 189 -7.39 9.45 -14.44
C GLN A 189 -8.05 8.08 -14.62
N ARG A 190 -7.24 7.02 -14.67
CA ARG A 190 -7.78 5.65 -14.80
C ARG A 190 -8.44 5.21 -13.49
N PHE A 191 -7.81 5.53 -12.37
CA PHE A 191 -8.40 5.28 -11.05
C PHE A 191 -9.72 6.06 -10.86
N LEU A 192 -9.75 7.33 -11.24
CA LEU A 192 -10.90 8.24 -11.11
C LEU A 192 -12.16 7.61 -11.71
N THR A 193 -12.11 7.18 -12.97
CA THR A 193 -13.26 6.55 -13.63
C THR A 193 -13.71 5.28 -12.90
N ALA A 194 -12.77 4.41 -12.52
CA ALA A 194 -13.11 3.17 -11.82
C ALA A 194 -13.72 3.42 -10.42
N ALA A 195 -13.19 4.41 -9.70
CA ALA A 195 -13.66 4.78 -8.37
C ALA A 195 -15.03 5.47 -8.41
N GLU A 196 -15.29 6.32 -9.41
CA GLU A 196 -16.64 6.89 -9.63
C GLU A 196 -17.68 5.79 -9.90
N GLU A 197 -17.34 4.77 -10.69
CA GLU A 197 -18.21 3.62 -10.93
C GLU A 197 -18.45 2.80 -9.66
N ALA A 198 -17.39 2.54 -8.88
CA ALA A 198 -17.46 1.82 -7.63
C ALA A 198 -18.33 2.54 -6.60
N VAL A 199 -18.08 3.83 -6.32
CA VAL A 199 -18.83 4.63 -5.34
C VAL A 199 -20.28 4.85 -5.76
N ARG A 200 -20.57 4.91 -7.07
CA ARG A 200 -21.94 4.95 -7.58
C ARG A 200 -22.68 3.63 -7.33
N ALA A 201 -22.01 2.50 -7.46
CA ALA A 201 -22.58 1.18 -7.23
C ALA A 201 -22.73 0.86 -5.74
N ASP A 202 -21.76 1.28 -4.92
CA ASP A 202 -21.74 1.15 -3.47
C ASP A 202 -21.15 2.40 -2.81
N PRO A 203 -21.98 3.31 -2.29
CA PRO A 203 -21.51 4.55 -1.68
C PRO A 203 -20.99 4.38 -0.25
N THR A 204 -21.03 3.16 0.32
CA THR A 204 -20.70 2.89 1.72
C THR A 204 -19.24 2.51 1.95
N GLU A 205 -18.45 2.38 0.88
CA GLU A 205 -17.03 2.06 0.98
C GLU A 205 -16.22 3.35 1.26
N PRO A 206 -15.66 3.52 2.47
CA PRO A 206 -15.00 4.77 2.86
C PRO A 206 -13.60 4.96 2.25
N ILE A 207 -12.83 3.88 2.06
CA ILE A 207 -11.45 3.93 1.53
C ILE A 207 -11.46 4.41 0.07
N ILE A 208 -12.31 3.80 -0.76
CA ILE A 208 -12.48 4.16 -2.17
C ILE A 208 -13.12 5.56 -2.27
N ALA A 209 -14.05 5.91 -1.38
CA ALA A 209 -14.61 7.26 -1.34
C ALA A 209 -13.54 8.32 -1.02
N THR A 210 -12.72 8.10 0.01
CA THR A 210 -11.60 9.00 0.35
C THR A 210 -10.61 9.09 -0.81
N ALA A 211 -10.18 7.96 -1.39
CA ALA A 211 -9.28 7.97 -2.54
C ALA A 211 -9.89 8.66 -3.78
N LEU A 212 -11.19 8.51 -4.02
CA LEU A 212 -11.92 9.23 -5.08
C LEU A 212 -11.89 10.75 -4.85
N ALA A 213 -12.03 11.22 -3.61
CA ALA A 213 -11.94 12.65 -3.31
C ALA A 213 -10.56 13.22 -3.66
N TYR A 214 -9.48 12.48 -3.36
CA TYR A 214 -8.13 12.86 -3.78
C TYR A 214 -7.94 12.82 -5.30
N ALA A 215 -8.57 11.87 -5.99
CA ALA A 215 -8.60 11.87 -7.46
C ALA A 215 -9.36 13.07 -8.04
N TYR A 216 -10.42 13.53 -7.37
CA TYR A 216 -11.08 14.79 -7.71
C TYR A 216 -10.19 16.00 -7.48
N LEU A 217 -9.39 16.05 -6.40
CA LEU A 217 -8.40 17.12 -6.22
C LEU A 217 -7.35 17.10 -7.34
N PHE A 218 -6.89 15.92 -7.74
CA PHE A 218 -6.02 15.76 -8.90
C PHE A 218 -6.65 16.28 -10.19
N ASP A 219 -7.95 16.02 -10.40
CA ASP A 219 -8.73 16.50 -11.55
C ASP A 219 -9.28 17.93 -11.37
N TYR A 220 -8.84 18.65 -10.33
CA TYR A 220 -9.25 20.04 -10.02
C TYR A 220 -10.77 20.21 -9.83
N ARG A 221 -11.39 19.24 -9.16
CA ARG A 221 -12.81 19.20 -8.74
C ARG A 221 -12.94 19.29 -7.21
N PRO A 222 -12.48 20.40 -6.57
CA PRO A 222 -12.29 20.43 -5.12
C PRO A 222 -13.60 20.46 -4.32
N TYR A 223 -14.70 20.96 -4.90
CA TYR A 223 -16.00 20.95 -4.25
C TYR A 223 -16.57 19.52 -4.15
N GLU A 224 -16.48 18.73 -5.22
CA GLU A 224 -16.87 17.32 -5.18
C GLU A 224 -15.98 16.49 -4.24
N ALA A 225 -14.70 16.83 -4.15
CA ALA A 225 -13.80 16.24 -3.16
C ALA A 225 -14.29 16.53 -1.73
N ALA A 226 -14.54 17.80 -1.40
CA ALA A 226 -15.02 18.22 -0.10
C ALA A 226 -16.36 17.56 0.28
N ASP A 227 -17.29 17.44 -0.67
CA ASP A 227 -18.59 16.80 -0.43
C ASP A 227 -18.44 15.31 -0.05
N ILE A 228 -17.59 14.57 -0.76
CA ILE A 228 -17.33 13.16 -0.46
C ILE A 228 -16.60 13.02 0.89
N LEU A 229 -15.57 13.81 1.13
CA LEU A 229 -14.83 13.78 2.40
C LEU A 229 -15.72 14.14 3.58
N GLY A 230 -16.60 15.13 3.40
CA GLY A 230 -17.61 15.51 4.40
C GLY A 230 -18.64 14.40 4.65
N ARG A 231 -18.86 13.47 3.72
CA ARG A 231 -19.65 12.25 3.98
C ARG A 231 -18.86 11.25 4.83
N VAL A 232 -17.62 10.94 4.44
CA VAL A 232 -16.77 10.01 5.18
C VAL A 232 -16.59 10.48 6.63
N LEU A 233 -16.26 11.76 6.84
CA LEU A 233 -16.04 12.34 8.17
C LEU A 233 -17.30 12.44 9.04
N ARG A 234 -18.50 12.32 8.46
CA ARG A 234 -19.75 12.20 9.24
C ARG A 234 -19.93 10.80 9.80
N GLU A 235 -19.40 9.78 9.13
CA GLU A 235 -19.45 8.39 9.56
C GLU A 235 -18.29 8.07 10.51
N ASP A 236 -17.08 8.51 10.16
CA ASP A 236 -15.89 8.42 11.01
C ASP A 236 -15.15 9.78 11.05
N PRO A 237 -15.39 10.61 12.08
CA PRO A 237 -14.70 11.88 12.22
C PRO A 237 -13.23 11.74 12.59
N THR A 238 -12.75 10.53 12.90
CA THR A 238 -11.35 10.24 13.29
C THR A 238 -10.51 9.68 12.15
N ASP A 239 -11.08 9.50 10.96
CA ASP A 239 -10.33 9.10 9.78
C ASP A 239 -9.30 10.18 9.39
N GLU A 240 -8.03 9.94 9.69
CA GLU A 240 -6.93 10.88 9.48
C GLU A 240 -6.69 11.18 8.00
N VAL A 241 -6.91 10.20 7.11
CA VAL A 241 -6.73 10.37 5.66
C VAL A 241 -7.84 11.28 5.12
N ALA A 242 -9.08 11.09 5.56
CA ALA A 242 -10.19 11.95 5.19
C ALA A 242 -10.05 13.37 5.78
N GLN A 243 -9.53 13.51 7.00
CA GLN A 243 -9.20 14.82 7.59
C GLN A 243 -8.14 15.56 6.79
N GLY A 244 -7.03 14.88 6.45
CA GLY A 244 -5.98 15.42 5.59
C GLY A 244 -6.52 15.83 4.22
N GLY A 245 -7.38 15.01 3.63
CA GLY A 245 -8.05 15.30 2.36
C GLY A 245 -8.93 16.55 2.45
N MET A 246 -9.65 16.74 3.55
CA MET A 246 -10.50 17.92 3.76
C MET A 246 -9.68 19.21 3.89
N ILE A 247 -8.54 19.14 4.59
CA ILE A 247 -7.60 20.27 4.68
C ILE A 247 -7.10 20.64 3.27
N MET A 248 -6.71 19.64 2.47
CA MET A 248 -6.30 19.86 1.09
C MET A 248 -7.43 20.43 0.24
N ALA A 249 -8.64 19.89 0.30
CA ALA A 249 -9.78 20.41 -0.44
C ALA A 249 -10.07 21.87 -0.09
N ARG A 250 -9.96 22.25 1.19
CA ARG A 250 -10.16 23.64 1.61
C ARG A 250 -9.03 24.55 1.12
N ALA A 251 -7.78 24.07 1.08
CA ALA A 251 -6.65 24.79 0.49
C ALA A 251 -6.83 25.09 -1.01
N PHE A 252 -7.61 24.29 -1.75
CA PHE A 252 -8.02 24.60 -3.12
C PHE A 252 -9.18 25.61 -3.17
N ILE A 253 -10.15 25.49 -2.27
CA ILE A 253 -11.39 26.28 -2.30
C ILE A 253 -11.18 27.71 -1.80
N ASP A 254 -10.46 27.89 -0.69
CA ASP A 254 -10.23 29.20 -0.05
C ASP A 254 -9.70 30.26 -1.04
N PRO A 255 -8.66 29.98 -1.85
CA PRO A 255 -8.13 30.96 -2.80
C PRO A 255 -9.12 31.32 -3.92
N LEU A 256 -9.95 30.36 -4.35
CA LEU A 256 -10.94 30.56 -5.41
C LEU A 256 -12.11 31.45 -4.94
N GLU A 257 -12.49 31.36 -3.66
CA GLU A 257 -13.52 32.21 -3.06
C GLU A 257 -13.03 33.67 -2.91
N GLY A 258 -11.71 33.88 -2.76
CA GLY A 258 -11.08 35.20 -2.58
C GLY A 258 -10.90 36.04 -3.86
N THR A 259 -11.22 35.50 -5.05
CA THR A 259 -11.02 36.13 -6.38
C THR A 259 -9.58 36.45 -6.79
N GLU A 260 -8.58 36.07 -5.99
CA GLU A 260 -7.15 36.27 -6.30
C GLU A 260 -6.56 35.19 -7.20
N TYR A 261 -7.15 33.99 -7.20
CA TYR A 261 -6.65 32.84 -7.95
C TYR A 261 -7.76 32.18 -8.77
N THR A 262 -7.39 31.65 -9.93
CA THR A 262 -8.22 30.80 -10.78
C THR A 262 -7.83 29.33 -10.63
N LEU A 263 -8.70 28.41 -11.10
CA LEU A 263 -8.36 26.98 -11.15
C LEU A 263 -7.13 26.71 -12.03
N ASP A 264 -6.88 27.52 -13.06
CA ASP A 264 -5.71 27.37 -13.91
C ASP A 264 -4.43 27.79 -13.18
N ASP A 265 -4.50 28.77 -12.27
CA ASP A 265 -3.37 29.15 -11.41
C ASP A 265 -3.04 28.01 -10.44
N ILE A 266 -4.06 27.44 -9.79
CA ILE A 266 -3.88 26.27 -8.90
C ILE A 266 -3.34 25.07 -9.69
N ARG A 267 -3.75 24.90 -10.95
CA ARG A 267 -3.19 23.89 -11.84
C ARG A 267 -1.73 24.15 -12.17
N GLY A 268 -1.37 25.40 -12.45
CA GLY A 268 0.02 25.80 -12.65
C GLY A 268 0.92 25.49 -11.46
N MET A 269 0.37 25.55 -10.23
CA MET A 269 1.09 25.19 -9.00
C MET A 269 1.24 23.68 -8.78
N GLY A 270 0.51 22.85 -9.54
CA GLY A 270 0.52 21.39 -9.42
C GLY A 270 0.02 20.85 -8.06
N MET A 271 -0.91 21.56 -7.41
CA MET A 271 -1.49 21.10 -6.15
C MET A 271 -2.22 19.75 -6.27
N GLY A 272 -2.73 19.41 -7.46
CA GLY A 272 -3.42 18.15 -7.72
C GLY A 272 -2.48 16.95 -7.60
N GLU A 273 -1.30 17.06 -8.20
CA GLU A 273 -0.22 16.07 -8.11
C GLU A 273 0.26 15.87 -6.67
N VAL A 274 0.38 16.97 -5.91
CA VAL A 274 0.74 16.93 -4.49
C VAL A 274 -0.33 16.18 -3.69
N ALA A 275 -1.61 16.51 -3.88
CA ALA A 275 -2.70 15.83 -3.18
C ALA A 275 -2.69 14.31 -3.47
N TRP A 276 -2.57 13.92 -4.73
CA TRP A 276 -2.53 12.50 -5.11
C TRP A 276 -1.33 11.76 -4.52
N ARG A 277 -0.17 12.41 -4.45
CA ARG A 277 1.02 11.85 -3.80
C ARG A 277 0.81 11.65 -2.30
N LEU A 278 0.26 12.65 -1.61
CA LEU A 278 -0.04 12.55 -0.18
C LEU A 278 -0.96 11.38 0.15
N LEU A 279 -2.00 11.14 -0.66
CA LEU A 279 -2.84 9.94 -0.52
C LEU A 279 -2.00 8.68 -0.62
N ARG A 280 -1.17 8.56 -1.67
CA ARG A 280 -0.36 7.36 -1.88
C ARG A 280 0.64 7.15 -0.75
N ASP A 281 1.34 8.20 -0.35
CA ASP A 281 2.32 8.14 0.74
C ASP A 281 1.68 7.69 2.05
N SER A 282 0.47 8.18 2.34
CA SER A 282 -0.29 7.77 3.53
C SER A 282 -0.79 6.33 3.44
N LEU A 283 -1.35 5.91 2.29
CA LEU A 283 -1.92 4.56 2.14
C LEU A 283 -0.87 3.46 2.07
N PHE A 284 0.31 3.76 1.54
CA PHE A 284 1.37 2.78 1.30
C PHE A 284 2.59 2.97 2.19
N GLU A 285 2.52 3.89 3.16
CA GLU A 285 3.63 4.23 4.07
C GLU A 285 4.91 4.54 3.27
N THR A 286 4.76 5.36 2.22
CA THR A 286 5.86 5.74 1.31
C THR A 286 6.27 7.20 1.42
N GLY A 287 5.90 7.86 2.53
CA GLY A 287 6.26 9.23 2.79
C GLY A 287 7.76 9.45 3.03
N MET A 288 8.11 10.72 3.27
CA MET A 288 9.49 11.15 3.50
C MET A 288 10.10 10.42 4.71
N ASP A 289 9.38 10.35 5.82
CA ASP A 289 9.91 9.80 7.06
C ASP A 289 10.20 8.30 6.92
N GLU A 290 9.33 7.57 6.22
CA GLU A 290 9.52 6.16 5.89
C GLU A 290 10.69 5.95 4.91
N ALA A 291 10.85 6.83 3.91
CA ALA A 291 11.96 6.78 2.97
C ALA A 291 13.31 6.98 3.68
N LEU A 292 13.41 7.96 4.58
CA LEU A 292 14.63 8.24 5.36
C LEU A 292 14.96 7.08 6.30
N LEU A 293 13.95 6.53 6.99
CA LEU A 293 14.13 5.36 7.85
C LEU A 293 14.61 4.13 7.06
N ALA A 294 14.03 3.90 5.88
CA ALA A 294 14.44 2.81 5.01
C ALA A 294 15.87 3.02 4.48
N LEU A 295 16.24 4.27 4.19
CA LEU A 295 17.57 4.63 3.71
C LEU A 295 18.64 4.38 4.78
N ASP A 296 18.39 4.73 6.03
CA ASP A 296 19.31 4.46 7.16
C ASP A 296 19.69 2.97 7.28
N ALA A 297 18.76 2.07 6.96
CA ALA A 297 19.01 0.63 7.02
C ALA A 297 19.95 0.11 5.92
N VAL A 298 20.13 0.87 4.84
CA VAL A 298 20.88 0.44 3.64
C VAL A 298 21.98 1.41 3.22
N LEU A 299 22.21 2.50 3.97
CA LEU A 299 23.24 3.49 3.65
C LEU A 299 24.64 2.85 3.55
N PRO A 300 25.38 3.08 2.44
CA PRO A 300 26.78 2.69 2.37
C PRO A 300 27.64 3.35 3.47
N ASP A 301 28.57 2.61 4.05
CA ASP A 301 29.44 3.08 5.14
C ASP A 301 30.16 4.40 4.82
N ASP A 302 30.61 4.56 3.58
CA ASP A 302 31.33 5.77 3.14
C ASP A 302 30.40 6.98 3.09
N LEU A 303 29.17 6.79 2.61
CA LEU A 303 28.16 7.85 2.57
C LEU A 303 27.77 8.24 3.99
N SER A 304 27.44 7.26 4.84
CA SER A 304 27.10 7.49 6.25
C SER A 304 28.18 8.29 7.00
N ARG A 305 29.46 7.96 6.80
CA ARG A 305 30.59 8.70 7.41
C ARG A 305 30.78 10.13 6.88
N SER A 306 30.25 10.42 5.69
CA SER A 306 30.32 11.75 5.09
C SER A 306 29.17 12.68 5.54
N LEU A 307 28.07 12.10 6.03
CA LEU A 307 26.92 12.83 6.56
C LEU A 307 27.26 13.45 7.91
N ARG A 308 26.72 14.65 8.16
CA ARG A 308 26.91 15.37 9.41
C ARG A 308 25.83 15.00 10.42
N PRO A 309 26.06 15.20 11.73
CA PRO A 309 25.00 15.03 12.74
C PRO A 309 23.76 15.84 12.39
N ALA A 310 22.57 15.31 12.72
CA ALA A 310 21.31 16.01 12.53
C ALA A 310 21.24 17.34 13.29
N LEU A 311 20.52 18.31 12.74
CA LEU A 311 20.03 19.46 13.49
C LEU A 311 18.89 19.04 14.43
N ASP A 312 18.66 19.83 15.47
CA ASP A 312 17.40 19.70 16.19
C ASP A 312 16.22 20.18 15.32
N ARG A 313 15.00 19.78 15.68
CA ARG A 313 13.80 20.08 14.87
C ARG A 313 13.47 21.58 14.78
N GLU A 314 13.87 22.38 15.77
CA GLU A 314 13.61 23.82 15.77
C GLU A 314 14.63 24.53 14.88
N GLU A 315 15.91 24.18 14.99
CA GLU A 315 17.01 24.63 14.14
C GLU A 315 16.78 24.26 12.68
N ALA A 316 16.40 23.01 12.40
CA ALA A 316 16.12 22.54 11.05
C ALA A 316 15.00 23.36 10.38
N ARG A 317 13.92 23.66 11.12
CA ARG A 317 12.81 24.50 10.61
C ARG A 317 13.20 25.96 10.41
N ALA A 318 14.16 26.47 11.18
CA ALA A 318 14.61 27.86 11.10
C ALA A 318 15.66 28.09 10.00
N SER A 319 16.17 27.03 9.38
CA SER A 319 17.31 27.08 8.46
C SER A 319 17.00 27.55 7.03
N GLY A 320 15.72 27.58 6.63
CA GLY A 320 15.30 27.82 5.24
C GLY A 320 15.30 26.56 4.35
N GLY A 321 15.98 25.48 4.76
CA GLY A 321 15.99 24.20 4.05
C GLY A 321 14.83 23.27 4.39
N ASP A 322 14.80 22.07 3.80
CA ASP A 322 13.81 21.05 4.18
C ASP A 322 14.10 20.55 5.59
N GLY A 323 13.17 20.87 6.51
CA GLY A 323 13.34 20.59 7.93
C GLY A 323 13.35 19.09 8.28
N ARG A 324 12.80 18.21 7.43
CA ARG A 324 12.85 16.75 7.68
C ARG A 324 14.21 16.19 7.31
N LEU A 325 14.76 16.59 6.16
CA LEU A 325 16.12 16.22 5.76
C LEU A 325 17.18 16.72 6.73
N LEU A 326 17.10 17.98 7.15
CA LEU A 326 18.09 18.55 8.06
C LEU A 326 17.99 18.00 9.49
N ALA A 327 16.79 17.58 9.91
CA ALA A 327 16.59 16.83 11.14
C ALA A 327 17.02 15.35 11.04
N TRP A 328 17.30 14.86 9.83
CA TRP A 328 17.91 13.55 9.60
C TRP A 328 19.44 13.64 9.56
N HIS A 329 19.99 14.53 8.73
CA HIS A 329 21.41 14.88 8.69
C HIS A 329 21.59 16.34 8.27
N ASP A 330 22.42 17.10 9.00
CA ASP A 330 22.74 18.50 8.67
C ASP A 330 23.76 18.59 7.52
N GLY A 331 23.39 18.08 6.35
CA GLY A 331 24.25 18.09 5.19
C GLY A 331 25.36 17.05 5.19
N GLN A 332 26.27 17.24 4.26
CA GLN A 332 27.29 16.28 3.88
C GLN A 332 28.64 16.98 3.67
N GLN A 333 29.75 16.27 3.86
CA GLN A 333 31.09 16.81 3.62
C GLN A 333 31.28 17.25 2.15
N PRO A 334 31.85 18.44 1.89
CA PRO A 334 32.18 18.91 0.54
C PRO A 334 33.01 17.90 -0.27
N GLY A 335 32.72 17.80 -1.57
CA GLY A 335 33.40 16.89 -2.50
C GLY A 335 32.99 15.41 -2.40
N THR A 336 32.04 15.05 -1.52
CA THR A 336 31.64 13.65 -1.30
C THR A 336 30.31 13.27 -1.97
N GLY A 337 29.69 14.15 -2.76
CA GLY A 337 28.37 13.90 -3.37
C GLY A 337 28.29 12.68 -4.30
N HIS A 338 29.41 12.28 -4.91
CA HIS A 338 29.50 11.06 -5.72
C HIS A 338 29.11 9.77 -4.97
N LEU A 339 29.15 9.78 -3.62
CA LEU A 339 28.78 8.64 -2.78
C LEU A 339 27.30 8.26 -2.86
N TRP A 340 26.43 9.13 -3.39
CA TRP A 340 25.02 8.82 -3.66
C TRP A 340 24.79 7.88 -4.86
N GLY A 341 25.85 7.57 -5.62
CA GLY A 341 25.77 6.63 -6.74
C GLY A 341 24.91 7.11 -7.92
N THR A 342 24.59 8.39 -7.99
CA THR A 342 23.83 9.01 -9.11
C THR A 342 24.69 9.23 -10.36
N GLY A 343 26.02 9.08 -10.25
CA GLY A 343 26.97 9.51 -11.28
C GLY A 343 27.20 11.03 -11.30
N GLU A 344 26.53 11.77 -10.41
CA GLU A 344 26.65 13.22 -10.28
C GLU A 344 27.16 13.59 -8.88
N PRO A 345 27.96 14.66 -8.73
CA PRO A 345 28.64 14.96 -7.46
C PRO A 345 27.78 15.77 -6.48
N PHE A 346 26.45 15.60 -6.50
CA PHE A 346 25.53 16.32 -5.62
C PHE A 346 25.58 15.79 -4.18
N ARG A 347 25.82 16.68 -3.22
CA ARG A 347 25.85 16.40 -1.79
C ARG A 347 24.78 17.19 -1.04
N LEU A 348 24.33 16.68 0.10
CA LEU A 348 23.36 17.38 0.94
C LEU A 348 23.96 18.71 1.47
N LEU A 349 23.19 19.79 1.34
CA LEU A 349 23.53 21.10 1.92
C LEU A 349 23.32 21.07 3.44
N THR A 350 24.13 21.82 4.19
CA THR A 350 23.84 22.08 5.60
C THR A 350 22.83 23.22 5.74
N GLY A 351 22.12 23.29 6.87
CA GLY A 351 21.20 24.41 7.15
C GLY A 351 21.90 25.77 7.12
N ASP A 352 23.15 25.83 7.61
CA ASP A 352 23.98 27.04 7.51
C ASP A 352 24.32 27.44 6.07
N GLU A 353 24.53 26.48 5.16
CA GLU A 353 24.80 26.76 3.75
C GLU A 353 23.54 27.31 3.06
N VAL A 354 22.38 26.71 3.32
CA VAL A 354 21.09 27.19 2.80
C VAL A 354 20.84 28.63 3.25
N ARG A 355 20.90 28.90 4.57
CA ARG A 355 20.71 30.24 5.11
C ARG A 355 21.68 31.27 4.54
N THR A 356 22.97 30.91 4.41
CA THR A 356 23.98 31.81 3.84
C THR A 356 23.68 32.13 2.37
N MET A 357 23.16 31.16 1.63
CA MET A 357 22.80 31.34 0.24
C MET A 357 21.54 32.19 0.08
N ASP A 358 20.52 31.95 0.89
CA ASP A 358 19.30 32.76 0.92
C ASP A 358 19.63 34.24 1.24
N GLU A 359 20.43 34.49 2.28
CA GLU A 359 20.91 35.83 2.63
C GLU A 359 21.70 36.49 1.48
N ALA A 360 22.46 35.72 0.71
CA ALA A 360 23.24 36.22 -0.43
C ALA A 360 22.36 36.53 -1.65
N ILE A 361 21.34 35.72 -1.93
CA ILE A 361 20.37 35.93 -3.01
C ILE A 361 19.54 37.17 -2.71
N GLU A 362 19.05 37.33 -1.48
CA GLU A 362 18.29 38.51 -1.06
C GLU A 362 19.12 39.80 -1.12
N ALA A 363 20.41 39.72 -0.77
CA ALA A 363 21.29 40.89 -0.77
C ALA A 363 21.67 41.40 -2.17
N ASP A 364 21.76 40.50 -3.17
CA ASP A 364 22.13 40.84 -4.54
C ASP A 364 21.43 39.96 -5.60
N PRO A 365 20.11 40.15 -5.84
CA PRO A 365 19.36 39.31 -6.79
C PRO A 365 19.91 39.34 -8.21
N GLU A 366 20.53 40.45 -8.63
CA GLU A 366 21.12 40.60 -9.97
C GLU A 366 22.35 39.70 -10.18
N ALA A 367 23.04 39.30 -9.11
CA ALA A 367 24.15 38.34 -9.17
C ALA A 367 23.68 36.87 -9.23
N TRP A 368 22.39 36.64 -8.99
CA TRP A 368 21.77 35.34 -8.79
C TRP A 368 20.57 35.16 -9.72
N THR A 369 20.74 35.53 -11.00
CA THR A 369 19.63 35.60 -11.99
C THR A 369 18.91 34.27 -12.23
N GLN A 370 19.50 33.14 -11.83
CA GLN A 370 18.84 31.82 -11.86
C GLN A 370 17.83 31.61 -10.71
N TRP A 371 17.75 32.53 -9.77
CA TRP A 371 16.84 32.51 -8.63
C TRP A 371 15.91 33.73 -8.75
N ASP A 372 14.71 33.52 -9.30
CA ASP A 372 13.74 34.59 -9.42
C ASP A 372 13.14 34.92 -8.04
N ALA A 373 13.61 36.02 -7.45
CA ALA A 373 13.25 36.44 -6.09
C ALA A 373 11.77 36.84 -5.93
N ASP A 374 11.07 37.16 -7.03
CA ASP A 374 9.74 37.77 -6.96
C ASP A 374 8.58 36.78 -7.18
N GLY A 375 8.84 35.51 -7.56
CA GLY A 375 7.76 34.60 -7.96
C GLY A 375 7.96 33.10 -7.80
N GLU A 376 9.16 32.61 -7.52
CA GLU A 376 9.43 31.17 -7.51
C GLU A 376 9.59 30.61 -6.09
N TYR A 377 8.66 29.74 -5.68
CA TYR A 377 8.82 28.97 -4.44
C TYR A 377 9.73 27.77 -4.72
N TYR A 378 10.89 27.74 -4.05
CA TYR A 378 11.80 26.61 -4.09
C TYR A 378 12.41 26.33 -2.71
N THR A 379 12.87 25.10 -2.51
CA THR A 379 13.68 24.70 -1.35
C THR A 379 14.98 24.08 -1.83
N GLN A 380 16.11 24.57 -1.33
CA GLN A 380 17.44 24.07 -1.69
C GLN A 380 17.76 22.82 -0.86
N LEU A 381 18.28 21.78 -1.51
CA LEU A 381 18.46 20.47 -0.89
C LEU A 381 19.89 19.95 -1.04
N PHE A 382 20.41 19.93 -2.27
CA PHE A 382 21.76 19.42 -2.57
C PHE A 382 22.54 20.42 -3.43
N THR A 383 23.87 20.33 -3.38
CA THR A 383 24.79 21.10 -4.23
C THR A 383 25.86 20.22 -4.86
N ASP A 384 26.31 20.54 -6.07
CA ASP A 384 27.47 19.90 -6.71
C ASP A 384 28.82 20.58 -6.37
N ASP A 385 28.83 21.53 -5.42
CA ASP A 385 29.97 22.38 -5.04
C ASP A 385 30.51 23.29 -6.17
N ALA A 386 29.92 23.23 -7.37
CA ALA A 386 30.31 24.00 -8.55
C ALA A 386 29.24 25.02 -8.98
N GLY A 387 28.22 25.24 -8.14
CA GLY A 387 27.12 26.17 -8.38
C GLY A 387 25.87 25.55 -8.98
N GLY A 388 25.81 24.23 -9.13
CA GLY A 388 24.59 23.48 -9.42
C GLY A 388 23.88 23.04 -8.14
N TYR A 389 22.54 22.97 -8.20
CA TYR A 389 21.70 22.63 -7.05
C TYR A 389 20.62 21.60 -7.40
N PHE A 390 20.29 20.73 -6.46
CA PHE A 390 18.97 20.09 -6.44
C PHE A 390 18.03 20.92 -5.59
N ILE A 391 16.88 21.24 -6.16
CA ILE A 391 15.83 22.02 -5.52
C ILE A 391 14.50 21.30 -5.62
N GLU A 392 13.70 21.43 -4.57
CA GLU A 392 12.27 21.13 -4.66
C GLU A 392 11.58 22.40 -5.18
N GLY A 393 10.96 22.30 -6.35
CA GLY A 393 10.25 23.40 -6.99
C GLY A 393 8.74 23.24 -6.91
N THR A 394 8.04 23.86 -7.86
CA THR A 394 6.58 23.80 -7.98
C THR A 394 6.06 22.36 -8.00
N ALA A 395 4.87 22.14 -7.41
CA ALA A 395 4.27 20.83 -7.23
C ALA A 395 5.13 19.84 -6.40
N GLY A 396 6.16 20.30 -5.68
CA GLY A 396 7.07 19.45 -4.93
C GLY A 396 7.88 18.50 -5.80
N ARG A 397 8.20 18.92 -7.03
CA ARG A 397 9.05 18.18 -7.97
C ARG A 397 10.51 18.48 -7.70
N LEU A 398 11.37 17.49 -7.92
CA LEU A 398 12.80 17.64 -7.71
C LEU A 398 13.48 18.02 -9.02
N TYR A 399 14.09 19.19 -9.05
CA TYR A 399 14.80 19.73 -10.20
C TYR A 399 16.29 19.84 -9.94
N ARG A 400 17.08 19.71 -11.00
CA ARG A 400 18.46 20.16 -11.05
C ARG A 400 18.52 21.52 -11.73
N ARG A 401 18.98 22.51 -10.97
CA ARG A 401 19.23 23.88 -11.43
C ARG A 401 20.72 24.15 -11.61
N ARG A 402 21.09 24.81 -12.70
CA ARG A 402 22.46 25.29 -12.96
C ARG A 402 22.43 26.69 -13.57
N PRO A 403 23.49 27.49 -13.38
CA PRO A 403 23.60 28.78 -14.05
C PRO A 403 23.48 28.63 -15.56
N ASP A 404 22.73 29.54 -16.19
CA ASP A 404 22.53 29.62 -17.64
C ASP A 404 21.98 28.35 -18.31
N GLN A 405 21.29 27.49 -17.56
CA GLN A 405 20.66 26.26 -18.05
C GLN A 405 19.22 26.17 -17.57
N ASP A 406 18.35 25.62 -18.43
CA ASP A 406 17.00 25.28 -18.02
C ASP A 406 17.03 24.18 -16.95
N ASP A 407 16.11 24.29 -15.99
CA ASP A 407 15.94 23.27 -14.96
C ASP A 407 15.59 21.91 -15.58
N VAL A 408 16.23 20.87 -15.05
CA VAL A 408 16.00 19.49 -15.47
C VAL A 408 15.32 18.74 -14.34
N GLU A 409 14.10 18.25 -14.56
CA GLU A 409 13.41 17.37 -13.60
C GLU A 409 14.22 16.08 -13.44
N ILE A 410 14.61 15.76 -12.21
CA ILE A 410 15.37 14.55 -11.88
C ILE A 410 14.54 13.50 -11.16
N ALA A 411 13.47 13.90 -10.48
CA ALA A 411 12.49 13.00 -9.89
C ALA A 411 11.14 13.70 -9.70
N PRO A 412 10.02 12.94 -9.67
CA PRO A 412 8.70 13.50 -9.40
C PRO A 412 8.57 14.16 -8.02
N SER A 413 9.42 13.77 -7.07
CA SER A 413 9.52 14.35 -5.74
C SER A 413 10.86 13.98 -5.08
N LEU A 414 11.23 14.70 -4.00
CA LEU A 414 12.36 14.32 -3.16
C LEU A 414 12.16 12.93 -2.53
N THR A 415 10.96 12.62 -2.05
CA THR A 415 10.60 11.30 -1.49
C THR A 415 10.83 10.18 -2.50
N ASP A 416 10.41 10.37 -3.76
CA ASP A 416 10.65 9.39 -4.83
C ASP A 416 12.14 9.19 -5.11
N TRP A 417 12.91 10.28 -5.10
CA TRP A 417 14.35 10.21 -5.28
C TRP A 417 15.03 9.42 -4.15
N LEU A 418 14.59 9.61 -2.90
CA LEU A 418 15.09 8.87 -1.74
C LEU A 418 14.75 7.38 -1.83
N TRP A 419 13.51 7.03 -2.18
CA TRP A 419 13.15 5.62 -2.43
C TRP A 419 13.98 5.00 -3.56
N ASP A 420 14.25 5.75 -4.63
CA ASP A 420 15.17 5.28 -5.68
C ASP A 420 16.59 5.03 -5.15
N ARG A 421 17.05 5.81 -4.15
CA ARG A 421 18.33 5.54 -3.46
C ARG A 421 18.26 4.30 -2.59
N VAL A 422 17.18 4.11 -1.82
CA VAL A 422 16.95 2.90 -1.01
C VAL A 422 17.10 1.66 -1.89
N VAL A 423 16.42 1.63 -3.03
CA VAL A 423 16.48 0.51 -3.99
C VAL A 423 17.88 0.35 -4.57
N ALA A 424 18.53 1.45 -4.98
CA ALA A 424 19.89 1.39 -5.53
C ALA A 424 20.92 0.85 -4.53
N PHE A 425 20.69 1.02 -3.23
CA PHE A 425 21.52 0.49 -2.15
C PHE A 425 21.09 -0.91 -1.67
N GLY A 426 20.11 -1.54 -2.32
CA GLY A 426 19.68 -2.91 -2.05
C GLY A 426 18.49 -3.05 -1.09
N GLY A 427 17.81 -1.95 -0.78
CA GLY A 427 16.55 -1.95 -0.04
C GLY A 427 15.33 -2.35 -0.90
N GLY A 428 14.19 -2.55 -0.24
CA GLY A 428 12.91 -2.82 -0.90
C GLY A 428 12.23 -1.54 -1.41
N ASP A 429 11.38 -1.68 -2.43
CA ASP A 429 10.50 -0.60 -2.91
C ASP A 429 9.04 -0.90 -2.56
N PRO A 430 8.46 -0.21 -1.57
CA PRO A 430 7.05 -0.37 -1.20
C PRO A 430 6.09 0.37 -2.15
N ARG A 431 6.59 1.21 -3.06
CA ARG A 431 5.72 2.07 -3.88
C ARG A 431 4.85 1.25 -4.85
N PRO A 432 3.56 1.59 -5.01
CA PRO A 432 2.66 0.93 -5.94
C PRO A 432 3.19 0.88 -7.37
N GLY A 433 3.00 -0.28 -8.02
CA GLY A 433 3.35 -0.48 -9.44
C GLY A 433 4.85 -0.52 -9.75
N ARG A 434 5.73 -0.45 -8.73
CA ARG A 434 7.17 -0.65 -8.90
C ARG A 434 7.51 -2.12 -8.73
N THR A 435 8.33 -2.66 -9.63
CA THR A 435 8.90 -4.00 -9.48
C THR A 435 10.10 -3.91 -8.56
N THR A 436 10.18 -4.77 -7.55
CA THR A 436 11.44 -4.97 -6.82
C THR A 436 12.44 -5.55 -7.82
N PRO A 437 13.62 -4.93 -8.04
CA PRO A 437 14.63 -5.55 -8.89
C PRO A 437 14.93 -6.94 -8.32
N THR A 438 14.79 -7.95 -9.17
CA THR A 438 15.11 -9.33 -8.81
C THR A 438 16.61 -9.39 -8.54
N SER A 439 16.96 -9.70 -7.29
CA SER A 439 18.34 -9.94 -6.85
C SER A 439 18.88 -11.25 -7.40
#